data_AF-A0A3D5JVS6-F1
#
_entry.id   AF-A0A3D5JVS6-F1
#
_cell.length_a   1.000
_cell.length_b   1.000
_cell.length_c   1.000
_cell.angle_alpha   90.00
_cell.angle_beta   90.00
_cell.angle_gamma   90.00
#
_symmetry.space_group_name_H-M   'P 1'
#
loop_
_entity.id
_entity.type
_entity.pdbx_description
1 polymer ?
#
loop_
_entity_poly.entity_id
_entity_poly.type
_entity_poly.pdbx_seq_one_letter_code
_entity_poly.pdbx_strand_id
1 'polypeptide(L)' 'MTHHVEEITPVYSHALLLRDGLVLDSGLKRKMLTSQLMADTFRADVRLRKSAGRHRLELKPSGGRAS' A
#
# COMPACT_ATOMS: atom_id res chain seq x y z
N MET A 1 15.17 -4.54 0.48
CA MET A 1 13.89 -4.52 -0.25
C MET A 1 12.97 -5.46 0.51
N THR A 2 11.87 -4.95 1.05
CA THR A 2 10.90 -5.75 1.81
C THR A 2 9.65 -5.83 0.95
N HIS A 3 9.31 -7.03 0.47
CA HIS A 3 8.28 -7.24 -0.54
C HIS A 3 6.84 -7.13 0.01
N HIS A 4 6.67 -6.81 1.30
CA HIS A 4 5.38 -6.79 1.99
C HIS A 4 5.19 -5.50 2.82
N VAL A 5 4.02 -4.85 2.69
CA VAL A 5 3.64 -3.65 3.48
C VAL A 5 3.56 -3.97 4.98
N GLU A 6 3.39 -5.25 5.30
CA GLU A 6 3.38 -5.86 6.63
C GLU A 6 4.70 -5.68 7.39
N GLU A 7 5.81 -5.38 6.70
CA GLU A 7 7.14 -5.18 7.30
C GLU A 7 7.38 -3.72 7.75
N ILE A 8 6.45 -2.79 7.49
CA ILE A 8 6.56 -1.41 7.96
C ILE A 8 6.32 -1.35 9.47
N THR A 9 7.41 -1.42 10.22
CA THR A 9 7.40 -1.28 11.68
C THR A 9 7.08 0.15 12.12
N PRO A 10 6.66 0.36 13.39
CA PRO A 10 6.36 1.69 13.91
C PRO A 10 7.54 2.68 13.86
N VAL A 11 8.78 2.21 13.76
CA VAL A 11 10.01 3.05 13.84
C VAL A 11 10.19 3.95 12.62
N TYR A 12 9.64 3.55 11.48
CA TYR A 12 9.74 4.36 10.25
C TYR A 12 8.82 5.58 10.33
N SER A 13 9.33 6.76 10.00
CA SER A 13 8.57 8.02 10.00
C SER A 13 8.09 8.43 8.61
N HIS A 14 8.84 8.07 7.57
CA HIS A 14 8.59 8.43 6.18
C HIS A 14 8.49 7.18 5.29
N ALA A 15 7.86 7.33 4.14
CA ALA A 15 7.78 6.32 3.10
C ALA A 15 8.00 6.98 1.73
N LEU A 16 8.57 6.21 0.81
CA LEU A 16 8.74 6.53 -0.59
C LEU A 16 7.96 5.49 -1.40
N LEU A 17 7.03 5.94 -2.23
CA LEU A 17 6.25 5.09 -3.11
C LEU A 17 6.88 5.10 -4.49
N LEU A 18 7.22 3.92 -5.00
CA LEU A 18 7.85 3.74 -6.30
C LEU A 18 6.96 2.91 -7.21
N ARG A 19 6.88 3.30 -8.48
CA ARG A 19 6.23 2.53 -9.54
C ARG A 19 7.00 2.69 -10.84
N ASP A 20 7.28 1.57 -11.50
CA ASP A 20 8.04 1.54 -12.76
C ASP A 20 9.38 2.31 -12.70
N GLY A 21 10.07 2.23 -11.55
CA GLY A 21 11.33 2.94 -11.32
C GLY A 21 11.19 4.45 -11.06
N LEU A 22 9.97 4.99 -11.04
CA LEU A 22 9.69 6.40 -10.80
C LEU A 22 9.11 6.61 -9.40
N VAL A 23 9.37 7.80 -8.84
CA VAL A 23 8.74 8.26 -7.61
C VAL A 23 7.29 8.62 -7.89
N LEU A 24 6.37 7.90 -7.25
CA LEU A 24 4.95 8.21 -7.30
C LEU A 24 4.59 9.27 -6.27
N ASP A 25 5.04 9.11 -5.02
CA ASP A 25 4.87 10.07 -3.93
C ASP A 25 5.88 9.78 -2.80
N SER A 26 6.13 10.77 -1.94
CA SER A 26 7.00 10.60 -0.77
C SER A 26 6.62 11.52 0.39
N GLY A 27 6.81 11.03 1.61
CA GLY A 27 6.57 11.84 2.80
C GLY A 27 6.29 11.03 4.04
N LEU A 28 5.61 11.66 5.01
CA LEU A 28 5.25 11.01 6.27
C LEU A 28 4.44 9.73 6.04
N LYS A 29 4.80 8.63 6.71
CA LYS A 29 4.17 7.32 6.49
C LYS A 29 2.64 7.36 6.60
N ARG A 30 2.09 8.18 7.50
CA ARG A 30 0.64 8.31 7.72
C ARG A 30 -0.10 8.93 6.53
N LYS A 31 0.62 9.70 5.71
CA LYS A 31 0.10 10.29 4.46
C LYS A 31 0.27 9.34 3.28
N MET A 32 1.32 8.51 3.31
CA MET A 32 1.66 7.59 2.21
C MET A 32 0.91 6.25 2.29
N LEU A 33 0.66 5.74 3.49
CA LEU A 33 -0.02 4.46 3.71
C LEU A 33 -1.54 4.65 3.69
N THR A 34 -2.08 4.86 2.50
CA THR A 34 -3.53 4.98 2.23
C THR A 34 -3.96 3.95 1.20
N SER A 35 -5.23 3.52 1.23
CA SER A 35 -5.72 2.53 0.24
C SER A 35 -5.58 3.03 -1.20
N GLN A 36 -5.80 4.32 -1.43
CA GLN A 36 -5.67 4.94 -2.74
C GLN A 36 -4.23 4.87 -3.26
N LEU A 37 -3.26 5.35 -2.49
CA LEU A 37 -1.86 5.33 -2.90
C LEU A 37 -1.32 3.90 -3.06
N MET A 38 -1.80 2.95 -2.24
CA MET A 38 -1.46 1.54 -2.41
C MET A 38 -2.04 0.97 -3.71
N ALA A 39 -3.30 1.27 -4.04
CA ALA A 39 -3.90 0.86 -5.31
C ALA A 39 -3.15 1.43 -6.51
N ASP A 40 -2.77 2.70 -6.46
CA ASP A 40 -1.98 3.35 -7.51
C ASP A 40 -0.57 2.75 -7.64
N THR A 41 0.08 2.44 -6.50
CA THR A 41 1.42 1.86 -6.46
C THR A 41 1.43 0.44 -7.05
N PHE A 42 0.45 -0.39 -6.68
CA PHE A 42 0.38 -1.80 -7.07
C PHE A 42 -0.43 -2.08 -8.34
N ARG A 43 -1.11 -1.07 -8.92
CA ARG A 43 -2.04 -1.23 -10.05
C ARG A 43 -3.08 -2.34 -9.81
N ALA A 44 -3.58 -2.42 -8.58
CA ALA A 44 -4.54 -3.43 -8.16
C ALA A 44 -5.61 -2.81 -7.27
N ASP A 45 -6.85 -3.32 -7.34
CA ASP A 45 -7.89 -2.92 -6.38
C ASP A 45 -7.59 -3.55 -5.02
N VAL A 46 -6.85 -2.81 -4.20
CA VAL A 46 -6.46 -3.22 -2.86
C VAL A 46 -7.11 -2.32 -1.81
N ARG A 47 -7.27 -2.88 -0.62
CA ARG A 47 -7.66 -2.15 0.58
C ARG A 47 -6.56 -2.28 1.62
N LEU A 48 -6.09 -1.15 2.11
CA LEU A 48 -5.18 -1.10 3.24
C LEU A 48 -5.96 -1.21 4.54
N ARG A 49 -5.61 -2.19 5.36
CA ARG A 49 -6.11 -2.37 6.73
C ARG A 49 -5.01 -2.11 7.74
N LYS A 50 -5.40 -1.65 8.91
CA LYS A 50 -4.52 -1.54 10.07
C LYS A 50 -5.19 -2.21 11.27
N SER A 51 -4.51 -3.19 11.88
CA SER A 51 -4.97 -3.88 13.08
C SER A 51 -3.78 -4.23 13.97
N ALA A 52 -3.94 -4.08 15.29
CA ALA A 52 -2.87 -4.32 16.28
C ALA A 52 -1.51 -3.66 15.90
N GLY A 53 -1.56 -2.45 15.33
CA GLY A 53 -0.36 -1.71 14.91
C GLY A 53 0.28 -2.18 13.59
N ARG A 54 -0.23 -3.24 12.96
CA ARG A 54 0.28 -3.78 11.70
C ARG A 54 -0.60 -3.37 10.52
N HIS A 55 0.02 -3.08 9.39
CA HIS A 55 -0.67 -2.83 8.13
C HIS A 55 -0.80 -4.15 7.35
N ARG A 56 -1.91 -4.33 6.63
CA ARG A 56 -2.13 -5.45 5.72
C ARG A 56 -2.80 -4.94 4.45
N LEU A 57 -2.35 -5.43 3.29
CA LEU A 57 -3.06 -5.22 2.03
C LEU A 57 -3.99 -6.39 1.74
N GLU A 58 -5.26 -6.09 1.49
CA GLU A 58 -6.27 -7.05 1.07
C GLU A 58 -6.62 -6.76 -0.39
N LEU A 59 -6.52 -7.75 -1.27
CA LEU A 59 -7.11 -7.63 -2.60
C LEU A 59 -8.63 -7.56 -2.44
N LYS A 60 -9.26 -6.57 -3.07
CA LYS A 60 -10.70 -6.63 -3.26
C LYS A 60 -10.97 -7.68 -4.33
N PRO A 61 -11.91 -8.61 -4.11
CA PRO A 61 -12.34 -9.48 -5.20
C PRO A 61 -12.86 -8.57 -6.31
N SER A 62 -12.12 -8.52 -7.42
CA SER A 62 -12.61 -7.90 -8.64
C SER A 62 -13.88 -8.66 -8.98
N GLY A 63 -15.03 -7.99 -8.91
CA GLY A 63 -16.31 -8.58 -9.30
C GLY A 63 -16.15 -9.10 -10.72
N GLY A 64 -15.90 -10.41 -10.85
CA GLY A 64 -15.82 -11.08 -12.12
C GLY A 64 -17.16 -10.89 -12.79
N ARG A 65 -17.18 -10.12 -13.89
CA ARG A 65 -18.23 -10.28 -14.89
C ARG A 65 -18.16 -11.74 -15.34
N ALA A 66 -19.12 -12.52 -14.89
CA ALA A 66 -19.60 -13.63 -15.69
C ALA A 66 -20.25 -13.01 -16.94
N SER A 67 -19.57 -13.16 -18.08
CA SER A 67 -20.17 -13.07 -19.41
C SER A 67 -19.38 -13.99 -20.33
#